data_AF-A0A7X7QCT8-F1
#
_entry.id   AF-A0A7X7QCT8-F1
#
_cell.length_a   1.000
_cell.length_b   1.000
_cell.length_c   1.000
_cell.angle_alpha   90.00
_cell.angle_beta   90.00
_cell.angle_gamma   90.00
#
_symmetry.space_group_name_H-M   'P 1'
#
loop_
_entity.id
_entity.type
_entity.pdbx_description
1 polymer ?
#
loop_
_entity_poly.entity_id
_entity_poly.type
_entity_poly.pdbx_seq_one_letter_code
_entity_poly.pdbx_strand_id
1 'polypeptide(L)'
;MLPYLLGAVVVLGGAMMGAIWGMNKAADRMVGDKHRALEAIVDTGEVPASWSRRFRSKVDRLQRRGDFERALTVQREAKASYLHRLEALTQYAKGSPLVEDEETRAVLTDQLALARQVWERRSADEF
;
A
#
# COMPACT_ATOMS: atom_id res chain seq x y z
N MET A 1 -38.07 17.00 28.47
CA MET A 1 -37.31 15.80 28.06
C MET A 1 -37.30 15.59 26.54
N LEU A 2 -38.44 15.74 25.85
CA LEU A 2 -38.54 15.60 24.38
C LEU A 2 -37.55 16.43 23.53
N PRO A 3 -37.27 17.72 23.80
CA PRO A 3 -36.35 18.51 22.97
C PRO A 3 -34.88 18.10 23.10
N TYR A 4 -34.47 17.56 24.27
CA TYR A 4 -33.12 17.05 24.49
C TYR A 4 -32.88 15.74 23.72
N LEU A 5 -33.89 14.88 23.66
CA LEU A 5 -33.84 13.65 22.86
C LEU A 5 -33.75 13.96 21.37
N LEU A 6 -34.50 14.95 20.88
CA LEU A 6 -34.42 15.40 19.48
C LEU A 6 -33.04 15.99 19.16
N GLY A 7 -32.48 16.82 20.04
CA GLY A 7 -31.12 17.35 19.87
C GLY A 7 -30.06 16.25 19.85
N ALA A 8 -30.15 15.26 20.75
CA ALA A 8 -29.23 14.14 20.80
C ALA A 8 -29.28 13.28 19.52
N VAL A 9 -30.47 13.02 18.98
CA VAL A 9 -30.64 12.24 17.73
C VAL A 9 -30.03 12.97 16.53
N VAL A 10 -30.19 14.29 16.42
CA VAL A 10 -29.60 15.09 15.33
C VAL A 10 -28.07 15.09 15.42
N VAL A 11 -27.51 15.24 16.62
CA VAL A 11 -26.05 15.22 16.84
C VAL A 11 -25.48 13.83 16.52
N LEU A 12 -26.12 12.76 16.98
CA LEU A 12 -25.72 11.39 16.68
C LEU A 12 -25.80 11.09 15.18
N GLY A 13 -26.89 11.49 14.52
CA GLY A 13 -27.06 11.32 13.08
C GLY A 13 -25.99 12.04 12.27
N GLY A 14 -25.67 13.29 12.63
CA GLY A 14 -24.58 14.06 12.01
C GLY A 14 -23.21 13.42 12.22
N ALA A 15 -22.92 12.94 13.44
CA ALA A 15 -21.67 12.24 13.73
C ALA A 15 -21.52 10.93 12.94
N MET A 16 -22.60 10.15 12.81
CA MET A 16 -22.61 8.93 12.00
C MET A 16 -22.40 9.23 10.51
N MET A 17 -23.07 10.24 9.95
CA MET A 17 -22.88 10.64 8.55
C MET A 17 -21.45 11.12 8.28
N GLY A 18 -20.88 11.91 9.19
CA GLY A 18 -19.48 12.33 9.11
C GLY A 18 -18.51 11.15 9.16
N ALA A 19 -18.77 10.16 10.02
CA ALA A 19 -17.97 8.95 10.10
C ALA A 19 -18.06 8.11 8.81
N ILE A 20 -19.25 7.89 8.24
CA ILE A 20 -19.45 7.14 6.99
C ILE A 20 -18.73 7.84 5.83
N TRP A 21 -18.89 9.16 5.68
CA TRP A 21 -18.22 9.91 4.62
C TRP A 21 -16.69 9.84 4.75
N GLY A 22 -16.17 9.98 5.97
CA GLY A 22 -14.75 9.81 6.25
C GLY A 22 -14.24 8.41 5.90
N MET A 23 -15.01 7.37 6.22
CA MET A 23 -14.66 5.98 5.97
C MET A 23 -14.68 5.64 4.47
N ASN A 24 -15.69 6.11 3.73
CA ASN A 24 -15.76 5.94 2.27
C ASN A 24 -14.59 6.64 1.57
N LYS A 25 -14.28 7.88 1.95
CA LYS A 25 -13.16 8.61 1.36
C LYS A 25 -11.80 7.95 1.67
N ALA A 26 -11.65 7.38 2.86
CA ALA A 26 -10.48 6.59 3.22
C ALA A 26 -10.40 5.29 2.41
N ALA A 27 -11.53 4.59 2.23
CA ALA A 27 -11.64 3.38 1.43
C ALA A 27 -11.30 3.63 -0.04
N ASP A 28 -11.88 4.65 -0.66
CA ASP A 28 -11.61 5.04 -2.05
C ASP A 28 -10.12 5.34 -2.28
N ARG A 29 -9.52 6.07 -1.35
CA ARG A 29 -8.08 6.38 -1.42
C ARG A 29 -7.23 5.13 -1.28
N MET A 30 -7.60 4.23 -0.36
CA MET A 30 -6.87 2.99 -0.14
C MET A 30 -7.00 2.03 -1.33
N VAL A 31 -8.17 1.92 -1.94
CA VAL A 31 -8.40 1.14 -3.17
C VAL A 31 -7.60 1.74 -4.33
N GLY A 32 -7.64 3.05 -4.51
CA GLY A 32 -6.87 3.74 -5.55
C GLY A 32 -5.36 3.58 -5.40
N ASP A 33 -4.84 3.59 -4.17
CA ASP A 33 -3.41 3.36 -3.91
C ASP A 33 -3.00 1.90 -4.17
N LYS A 34 -3.88 0.93 -3.91
CA LYS A 34 -3.65 -0.48 -4.25
C LYS A 34 -3.70 -0.71 -5.75
N HIS A 35 -4.66 -0.10 -6.46
CA HIS A 35 -4.78 -0.21 -7.91
C HIS A 35 -3.56 0.36 -8.62
N ARG A 36 -3.11 1.55 -8.22
CA ARG A 36 -1.89 2.16 -8.77
C ARG A 36 -0.63 1.36 -8.44
N ALA A 37 -0.59 0.68 -7.29
CA ALA A 37 0.51 -0.22 -6.96
C ALA A 37 0.49 -1.48 -7.83
N LEU A 38 -0.70 -2.05 -8.10
CA LEU A 38 -0.87 -3.18 -9.02
C LEU A 38 -0.41 -2.80 -10.42
N GLU A 39 -0.91 -1.69 -10.98
CA GLU A 39 -0.49 -1.17 -12.30
C GLU A 39 1.03 -1.03 -12.36
N ALA A 40 1.64 -0.34 -11.40
CA ALA A 40 3.09 -0.14 -11.40
C ALA A 40 3.86 -1.47 -11.39
N ILE A 41 3.43 -2.45 -10.59
CA ILE A 41 4.12 -3.74 -10.49
C ILE A 41 3.90 -4.59 -11.74
N VAL A 42 2.69 -4.61 -12.28
CA VAL A 42 2.35 -5.39 -13.48
C VAL A 42 3.04 -4.81 -14.72
N ASP A 43 3.04 -3.49 -14.87
CA ASP A 43 3.59 -2.81 -16.05
C ASP A 43 5.12 -2.77 -16.03
N THR A 44 5.74 -2.60 -14.86
CA THR A 44 7.18 -2.34 -14.75
C THR A 44 7.98 -3.43 -14.03
N GLY A 45 7.31 -4.28 -13.23
CA GLY A 45 7.99 -5.22 -12.32
C GLY A 45 8.72 -4.55 -11.15
N GLU A 46 8.67 -3.21 -11.04
CA GLU A 46 9.43 -2.43 -10.07
C GLU A 46 8.60 -2.00 -8.86
N VAL A 47 9.31 -1.64 -7.78
CA VAL A 47 8.66 -1.17 -6.55
C VAL A 47 7.95 0.16 -6.80
N PRO A 48 6.65 0.28 -6.48
CA PRO A 48 5.90 1.53 -6.65
C PRO A 48 6.58 2.72 -5.96
N ALA A 49 6.64 3.86 -6.65
CA ALA A 49 7.27 5.09 -6.11
C ALA A 49 6.65 5.54 -4.78
N SER A 50 5.35 5.30 -4.58
CA SER A 50 4.64 5.59 -3.34
C SER A 50 5.17 4.78 -2.15
N TRP A 51 5.76 3.61 -2.40
CA TRP A 51 6.37 2.77 -1.37
C TRP A 51 7.83 3.14 -1.15
N SER A 52 8.57 3.39 -2.23
CA SER A 52 10.02 3.57 -2.16
C SER A 52 10.49 4.97 -1.79
N ARG A 53 9.71 6.02 -2.12
CA ARG A 53 10.12 7.43 -1.97
C ARG A 53 10.68 7.77 -0.59
N ARG A 54 10.01 7.36 0.49
CA ARG A 54 10.45 7.66 1.87
C ARG A 54 11.78 6.99 2.21
N PHE A 55 11.97 5.74 1.78
CA PHE A 55 13.20 4.99 2.02
C PHE A 55 14.36 5.57 1.20
N ARG A 56 14.14 5.82 -0.10
CA ARG A 56 15.15 6.46 -0.98
C ARG A 56 15.63 7.78 -0.42
N SER A 57 14.71 8.67 -0.05
CA SER A 57 15.08 9.96 0.57
C SER A 57 15.88 9.80 1.88
N LYS A 58 15.63 8.75 2.67
CA LYS A 58 16.38 8.47 3.90
C LYS A 58 17.78 7.94 3.59
N VAL A 59 17.90 7.02 2.62
CA VAL A 59 19.17 6.45 2.14
C VAL A 59 20.05 7.56 1.56
N ASP A 60 19.55 8.37 0.62
CA ASP A 60 20.29 9.46 -0.01
C ASP A 60 20.84 10.45 1.02
N ARG A 61 20.07 10.71 2.09
CA ARG A 61 20.51 11.60 3.17
C ARG A 61 21.61 10.99 4.02
N LEU A 62 21.58 9.69 4.26
CA LEU A 62 22.60 8.97 5.03
C LEU A 62 23.90 8.84 4.23
N GLN A 63 23.80 8.48 2.95
CA GLN A 63 24.96 8.42 2.04
C GLN A 63 25.65 9.78 1.90
N ARG A 64 24.90 10.88 1.76
CA ARG A 64 25.48 12.24 1.75
C ARG A 64 26.21 12.63 3.03
N ARG A 65 25.91 11.98 4.15
CA ARG A 65 26.59 12.16 5.44
C ARG A 65 27.77 11.21 5.64
N GLY A 66 28.04 10.32 4.68
CA GLY A 66 29.03 9.26 4.79
C GLY A 66 28.62 8.09 5.69
N ASP A 67 27.35 8.02 6.11
CA ASP A 67 26.84 7.01 7.03
C ASP A 67 26.30 5.79 6.24
N PHE A 68 27.22 5.09 5.58
CA PHE A 68 26.91 3.98 4.66
C PHE A 68 26.32 2.76 5.39
N GLU A 69 26.78 2.45 6.60
CA GLU A 69 26.26 1.36 7.44
C GLU A 69 24.77 1.56 7.76
N ARG A 70 24.38 2.77 8.17
CA ARG A 70 22.98 3.08 8.39
C ARG A 70 22.18 3.11 7.10
N ALA A 71 22.77 3.55 5.98
CA ALA A 71 22.11 3.52 4.68
C ALA A 71 21.76 2.08 4.27
N LEU A 72 22.70 1.13 4.43
CA LEU A 72 22.48 -0.29 4.16
C LEU A 72 21.41 -0.89 5.09
N THR A 73 21.40 -0.50 6.36
CA THR A 73 20.34 -0.92 7.30
C THR A 73 18.96 -0.47 6.82
N VAL A 74 18.83 0.79 6.38
CA VAL A 74 17.57 1.32 5.85
C VAL A 74 17.15 0.62 4.56
N GLN A 75 18.09 0.26 3.69
CA GLN A 75 17.81 -0.52 2.49
C GLN A 75 17.27 -1.92 2.81
N ARG A 76 17.83 -2.59 3.83
CA ARG A 76 17.31 -3.88 4.30
C ARG A 76 15.90 -3.76 4.88
N GLU A 77 15.65 -2.72 5.67
CA GLU A 77 14.30 -2.39 6.17
C GLU A 77 13.33 -2.13 5.01
N ALA A 78 13.78 -1.40 3.99
CA ALA A 78 12.99 -1.08 2.80
C ALA A 78 12.58 -2.34 2.05
N LYS A 79 13.54 -3.22 1.73
CA LYS A 79 13.29 -4.52 1.07
C LYS A 79 12.26 -5.35 1.84
N ALA A 80 12.44 -5.50 3.16
CA ALA A 80 11.48 -6.23 3.99
C ALA A 80 10.08 -5.60 3.95
N SER A 81 10.01 -4.27 3.97
CA SER A 81 8.73 -3.54 3.84
C SER A 81 8.07 -3.75 2.48
N TYR A 82 8.83 -3.77 1.38
CA TYR A 82 8.31 -3.99 0.04
C TYR A 82 7.76 -5.40 -0.12
N LEU A 83 8.49 -6.42 0.33
CA LEU A 83 8.02 -7.81 0.30
C LEU A 83 6.75 -8.00 1.13
N HIS A 84 6.67 -7.38 2.31
CA HIS A 84 5.46 -7.44 3.14
C HIS A 84 4.26 -6.76 2.47
N ARG A 85 4.46 -5.59 1.84
CA ARG A 85 3.40 -4.89 1.10
C ARG A 85 2.96 -5.67 -0.14
N LEU A 86 3.89 -6.30 -0.84
CA LEU A 86 3.59 -7.14 -1.99
C LEU A 86 2.72 -8.33 -1.58
N GLU A 87 3.04 -8.99 -0.47
CA GLU A 87 2.21 -10.07 0.06
C GLU A 87 0.79 -9.61 0.41
N ALA A 88 0.66 -8.46 1.09
CA ALA A 88 -0.64 -7.89 1.39
C ALA A 88 -1.44 -7.53 0.11
N LEU A 89 -0.75 -7.08 -0.94
CA LEU A 89 -1.36 -6.77 -2.23
C LEU A 89 -1.81 -8.05 -2.95
N THR A 90 -1.02 -9.12 -2.90
CA THR A 90 -1.37 -10.45 -3.43
C THR A 90 -2.60 -11.02 -2.72
N GLN A 91 -2.66 -10.95 -1.39
CA GLN A 91 -3.83 -11.39 -0.64
C GLN A 91 -5.08 -10.58 -0.98
N TYR A 92 -4.91 -9.27 -1.17
CA TYR A 92 -5.99 -8.40 -1.61
C TYR A 92 -6.49 -8.76 -3.00
N ALA A 93 -5.59 -9.01 -3.97
CA ALA A 93 -5.97 -9.43 -5.32
C ALA A 93 -6.71 -10.78 -5.34
N LYS A 94 -6.33 -11.72 -4.47
CA LYS A 94 -7.00 -13.02 -4.34
C LYS A 94 -8.41 -12.94 -3.73
N GLY A 95 -8.58 -12.11 -2.69
CA GLY A 95 -9.79 -12.09 -1.87
C GLY A 95 -10.79 -10.97 -2.20
N SER A 96 -10.40 -9.99 -3.04
CA SER A 96 -11.26 -8.85 -3.36
C SER A 96 -12.08 -9.10 -4.63
N PRO A 97 -13.35 -8.67 -4.67
CA PRO A 97 -14.15 -8.64 -5.90
C PRO A 97 -13.66 -7.61 -6.93
N LEU A 98 -12.55 -6.89 -6.67
CA LEU A 98 -11.98 -5.92 -7.60
C LEU A 98 -11.58 -6.53 -8.95
N VAL A 99 -11.33 -7.83 -8.98
CA VAL A 99 -11.05 -8.59 -10.20
C VAL A 99 -12.20 -9.57 -10.37
N GLU A 100 -13.26 -9.11 -11.05
CA GLU A 100 -14.50 -9.87 -11.26
C GLU A 100 -14.27 -11.13 -12.11
N ASP A 101 -13.25 -11.09 -12.97
CA ASP A 101 -12.88 -12.16 -13.87
C ASP A 101 -11.76 -13.05 -13.29
N GLU A 102 -12.02 -14.36 -13.19
CA GLU A 102 -11.09 -15.32 -12.59
C GLU A 102 -9.81 -15.48 -13.43
N GLU A 103 -9.90 -15.33 -14.76
CA GLU A 103 -8.74 -15.38 -15.65
C GLU A 103 -7.80 -14.18 -15.39
N THR A 104 -8.37 -12.98 -15.32
CA THR A 104 -7.64 -11.76 -14.94
C THR A 104 -7.02 -11.88 -13.54
N ARG A 105 -7.70 -12.54 -12.60
CA ARG A 105 -7.20 -12.76 -11.24
C ARG A 105 -5.99 -13.69 -11.24
N ALA A 106 -6.03 -14.76 -12.02
CA ALA A 106 -4.92 -15.69 -12.17
C ALA A 106 -3.69 -14.97 -12.75
N VAL A 107 -3.86 -14.22 -13.84
CA VAL A 107 -2.78 -13.45 -14.48
C VAL A 107 -2.16 -12.44 -13.52
N LEU A 108 -2.99 -11.65 -12.81
CA LEU A 108 -2.49 -10.67 -11.84
C LEU A 108 -1.73 -11.35 -10.70
N THR A 109 -2.23 -12.47 -10.20
CA THR A 109 -1.58 -13.20 -9.10
C THR A 109 -0.23 -13.77 -9.54
N ASP A 110 -0.12 -14.27 -10.77
CA ASP A 110 1.13 -14.78 -11.34
C ASP A 110 2.15 -13.65 -11.52
N GLN A 111 1.73 -12.48 -11.99
CA GLN A 111 2.62 -11.31 -12.11
C GLN A 111 3.16 -10.86 -10.75
N LEU A 112 2.30 -10.82 -9.71
CA LEU A 112 2.73 -10.50 -8.35
C LEU A 112 3.67 -11.56 -7.77
N ALA A 113 3.45 -12.85 -8.09
CA ALA A 113 4.34 -13.92 -7.68
C ALA A 113 5.71 -13.82 -8.37
N LEU A 114 5.74 -13.47 -9.65
CA LEU A 114 6.99 -13.21 -10.39
C LEU A 114 7.75 -12.03 -9.78
N ALA A 115 7.06 -10.91 -9.54
CA ALA A 115 7.65 -9.74 -8.88
C ALA A 115 8.25 -10.12 -7.51
N ARG A 116 7.56 -10.96 -6.73
CA ARG A 116 8.05 -11.44 -5.45
C ARG A 116 9.36 -12.21 -5.59
N GLN A 117 9.43 -13.17 -6.53
CA GLN A 117 10.66 -13.94 -6.76
C GLN A 117 11.84 -13.07 -7.20
N VAL A 118 11.57 -12.04 -8.03
CA VAL A 118 12.60 -11.08 -8.45
C VAL A 118 13.07 -10.27 -7.24
N TRP A 119 12.16 -9.72 -6.45
CA TRP A 119 12.50 -8.86 -5.32
C TRP A 119 13.16 -9.63 -4.17
N GLU A 120 12.83 -10.90 -3.96
CA GLU A 120 13.49 -11.75 -2.96
C GLU A 120 14.96 -12.01 -3.32
N ARG A 121 15.27 -12.24 -4.60
CA ARG A 121 16.63 -12.45 -5.11
C ARG A 121 17.47 -11.18 -5.18
N ARG A 122 16.86 -10.04 -5.48
CA ARG A 122 17.50 -8.72 -5.56
C ARG A 122 18.13 -8.35 -4.22
N SER A 123 19.38 -7.86 -4.20
CA SER A 123 20.02 -7.42 -2.95
C SER A 123 19.35 -6.14 -2.41
N ALA A 124 19.56 -5.81 -1.14
CA ALA A 124 18.88 -4.66 -0.54
C ALA A 124 19.33 -3.32 -1.15
N ASP A 125 20.58 -3.26 -1.62
CA ASP A 125 21.22 -2.11 -2.25
C ASP A 125 20.82 -1.87 -3.70
N GLU A 126 20.12 -2.82 -4.32
CA GLU A 126 19.60 -2.75 -5.68
C GLU A 126 18.19 -2.09 -5.77
N PHE A 127 17.67 -1.49 -4.69
CA PHE A 127 16.32 -0.88 -4.59
C PHE A 127 16.28 0.66 -4.44
#